data_AF-A0A519WQE4-F1
#
_entry.id   AF-A0A519WQE4-F1
#
_cell.length_a   1.000
_cell.length_b   1.000
_cell.length_c   1.000
_cell.angle_alpha   90.00
_cell.angle_beta   90.00
_cell.angle_gamma   90.00
#
_symmetry.space_group_name_H-M   'P 1'
#
loop_
_entity.id
_entity.type
_entity.pdbx_description
1 polymer ?
#
loop_
_entity_poly.entity_id
_entity_poly.type
_entity_poly.pdbx_seq_one_letter_code
_entity_poly.pdbx_strand_id
1 'polypeptide(L)'
;MVWIPSLLGLGSRISGSYAGLCEFLRQELSDIIPQLPISFQTHQPGMLLKILRNDSSYLVVLINKSGKDQSLLLKTNDLSFKKTVFSSDKLGSSVSSQIYIKDEETLVVEWLGNA
;
A
#
# COMPACT_ATOMS: atom_id res chain seq x y z
N MET A 1 -11.12 -22.78 0.39
CA MET A 1 -10.45 -22.96 -0.92
C MET A 1 -11.35 -22.35 -1.96
N VAL A 2 -10.85 -21.38 -2.73
CA VAL A 2 -11.61 -20.77 -3.82
C VAL A 2 -10.98 -21.16 -5.15
N TRP A 3 -11.74 -21.85 -5.98
CA TRP A 3 -11.32 -22.26 -7.32
C TRP A 3 -12.17 -21.51 -8.34
N ILE A 4 -11.50 -20.72 -9.17
CA ILE A 4 -12.14 -19.96 -10.24
C ILE A 4 -11.46 -20.36 -11.55
N PRO A 5 -12.12 -21.16 -12.40
CA PRO A 5 -11.52 -21.63 -13.65
C PRO A 5 -11.44 -20.55 -14.74
N SER A 6 -11.98 -19.35 -14.48
CA SER A 6 -11.93 -18.21 -15.40
C SER A 6 -10.69 -17.33 -15.18
N LEU A 7 -10.23 -16.67 -16.24
CA LEU A 7 -9.03 -15.82 -16.23
C LEU A 7 -9.32 -14.41 -15.69
N LEU A 8 -9.73 -14.29 -14.43
CA LEU A 8 -10.07 -12.99 -13.82
C LEU A 8 -8.94 -11.95 -13.94
N GLY A 9 -7.69 -12.39 -13.72
CA GLY A 9 -6.51 -11.53 -13.86
C GLY A 9 -6.33 -10.98 -15.29
N LEU A 10 -6.62 -11.79 -16.32
CA LEU A 10 -6.58 -11.34 -17.71
C LEU A 10 -7.73 -10.37 -18.00
N GLY A 11 -8.92 -10.64 -17.47
CA GLY A 11 -10.08 -9.73 -17.59
C GLY A 11 -9.77 -8.33 -17.06
N SER A 12 -9.19 -8.23 -15.85
CA SER A 12 -8.74 -6.95 -15.28
C SER A 12 -7.66 -6.26 -16.11
N ARG A 13 -6.72 -7.04 -16.68
CA ARG A 13 -5.67 -6.48 -17.52
C ARG A 13 -6.23 -5.89 -18.82
N ILE A 14 -7.12 -6.61 -19.50
CA ILE A 14 -7.73 -6.17 -20.77
C ILE A 14 -8.62 -4.94 -20.53
N SER A 15 -9.37 -4.90 -19.43
CA SER A 15 -10.22 -3.74 -19.10
C SER A 15 -9.44 -2.53 -18.59
N GLY A 16 -8.15 -2.69 -18.26
CA GLY A 16 -7.34 -1.66 -17.62
C GLY A 16 -7.76 -1.35 -16.18
N SER A 17 -8.64 -2.15 -15.58
CA SER A 17 -9.18 -1.92 -14.23
C SER A 17 -9.08 -3.16 -13.36
N TYR A 18 -8.29 -3.04 -12.30
CA TYR A 18 -8.09 -4.08 -11.29
C TYR A 18 -9.05 -3.97 -10.10
N ALA A 19 -9.93 -2.97 -10.08
CA ALA A 19 -10.79 -2.69 -8.92
C ALA A 19 -11.65 -3.91 -8.52
N GLY A 20 -12.29 -4.58 -9.49
CA GLY A 20 -13.12 -5.75 -9.21
C GLY A 20 -12.31 -6.94 -8.67
N LEU A 21 -11.11 -7.17 -9.20
CA LEU A 21 -10.22 -8.22 -8.70
C LEU A 21 -9.72 -7.90 -7.29
N CYS A 22 -9.33 -6.65 -7.03
CA CYS A 22 -8.91 -6.21 -5.70
C CYS A 22 -10.04 -6.31 -4.66
N GLU A 23 -11.28 -5.99 -5.06
CA GLU A 23 -12.44 -6.12 -4.17
C GLU A 23 -12.74 -7.58 -3.85
N PHE A 24 -12.74 -8.45 -4.87
CA PHE A 24 -12.86 -9.90 -4.68
C PHE A 24 -11.78 -10.42 -3.72
N LEU A 25 -10.51 -10.07 -3.95
CA LEU A 25 -9.41 -10.49 -3.07
C LEU A 25 -9.56 -9.93 -1.65
N ARG A 26 -10.14 -8.74 -1.46
CA ARG A 26 -10.41 -8.19 -0.13
C ARG A 26 -11.48 -8.97 0.62
N GLN A 27 -12.50 -9.44 -0.07
CA GLN A 27 -13.55 -10.26 0.51
C GLN A 27 -13.00 -11.63 0.90
N GLU A 28 -12.22 -12.27 0.02
CA GLU A 28 -11.63 -13.59 0.30
C GLU A 28 -10.54 -13.55 1.38
N LEU A 29 -9.89 -12.40 1.57
CA LEU A 29 -8.83 -12.21 2.57
C LEU A 29 -9.30 -11.29 3.70
N SER A 30 -10.61 -11.22 3.97
CA SER A 30 -11.20 -10.33 4.98
C SER A 30 -10.63 -10.55 6.38
N ASP A 31 -10.21 -11.78 6.68
CA ASP A 31 -9.65 -12.12 7.99
C ASP A 31 -8.15 -11.78 8.08
N ILE A 32 -7.43 -11.74 6.95
CA ILE A 32 -5.97 -11.57 6.89
C ILE A 32 -5.59 -10.10 6.69
N ILE A 33 -6.25 -9.39 5.77
CA ILE A 33 -5.93 -8.00 5.44
C ILE A 33 -5.97 -7.10 6.68
N PRO A 34 -6.95 -7.22 7.59
CA PRO A 34 -6.96 -6.42 8.81
C PRO A 34 -5.80 -6.69 9.77
N GLN A 35 -5.13 -7.83 9.67
CA GLN A 35 -3.98 -8.20 10.49
C GLN A 35 -2.64 -7.71 9.92
N LEU A 36 -2.62 -7.23 8.68
CA LEU A 36 -1.40 -6.71 8.06
C LEU A 36 -0.89 -5.50 8.85
N PRO A 37 0.43 -5.38 9.08
CA PRO A 37 1.00 -4.29 9.87
C PRO A 37 0.69 -2.92 9.25
N ILE A 38 0.74 -2.84 7.92
CA ILE A 38 0.42 -1.64 7.13
C ILE A 38 -0.34 -2.06 5.87
N SER A 39 -1.34 -1.29 5.46
CA SER A 39 -2.01 -1.46 4.17
C SER A 39 -2.70 -0.18 3.71
N PHE A 40 -3.11 -0.15 2.43
CA PHE A 40 -4.06 0.88 1.97
C PHE A 40 -5.46 0.59 2.49
N GLN A 41 -6.16 1.61 2.99
CA GLN A 41 -7.54 1.50 3.45
C GLN A 41 -8.50 1.09 2.30
N THR A 42 -8.29 1.66 1.12
CA THR A 42 -9.11 1.42 -0.09
C THR A 42 -8.21 1.12 -1.28
N HIS A 43 -8.79 0.74 -2.43
CA HIS A 43 -8.00 0.44 -3.62
C HIS A 43 -7.43 1.77 -4.15
N GLN A 44 -6.12 1.80 -4.40
CA GLN A 44 -5.41 3.00 -4.84
C GLN A 44 -4.82 2.74 -6.24
N PRO A 45 -5.55 3.05 -7.32
CA PRO A 45 -5.08 2.81 -8.69
C PRO A 45 -3.74 3.51 -8.95
N GLY A 46 -2.79 2.81 -9.56
CA GLY A 46 -1.47 3.34 -9.87
C GLY A 46 -0.55 3.51 -8.65
N MET A 47 -0.97 3.07 -7.46
CA MET A 47 -0.14 3.10 -6.26
C MET A 47 0.38 1.70 -5.92
N LEU A 48 1.62 1.62 -5.46
CA LEU A 48 2.21 0.41 -4.92
C LEU A 48 2.63 0.64 -3.47
N LEU A 49 2.36 -0.35 -2.62
CA LEU A 49 2.88 -0.44 -1.25
C LEU A 49 3.54 -1.80 -1.08
N LYS A 50 4.80 -1.80 -0.62
CA LYS A 50 5.53 -3.02 -0.28
C LYS A 50 6.19 -2.88 1.08
N ILE A 51 6.16 -3.94 1.88
CA ILE A 51 6.67 -3.94 3.24
C ILE A 51 7.86 -4.88 3.33
N LEU A 52 8.91 -4.44 3.99
CA LEU A 52 10.03 -5.25 4.43
C LEU A 52 10.07 -5.19 5.96
N ARG A 53 10.19 -6.34 6.63
CA ARG A 53 10.31 -6.40 8.08
C ARG A 53 11.77 -6.61 8.46
N ASN A 54 12.24 -5.85 9.44
CA ASN A 54 13.53 -6.04 10.08
C ASN A 54 13.33 -6.03 11.59
N ASP A 55 13.32 -7.21 12.22
CA ASP A 55 13.01 -7.40 13.64
C ASP A 55 11.70 -6.71 14.08
N SER A 56 11.82 -5.62 14.83
CA SER A 56 10.75 -4.78 15.36
C SER A 56 10.45 -3.54 14.51
N SER A 57 11.09 -3.38 13.35
CA SER A 57 10.81 -2.30 12.42
C SER A 57 10.27 -2.78 11.07
N TYR A 58 9.55 -1.89 10.40
CA TYR A 58 8.98 -2.10 9.08
C TYR A 58 9.46 -0.98 8.17
N LEU A 59 10.07 -1.36 7.05
CA LEU A 59 10.42 -0.46 5.98
C LEU A 59 9.36 -0.59 4.88
N VAL A 60 8.66 0.51 4.61
CA VAL A 60 7.57 0.55 3.64
C VAL A 60 8.02 1.35 2.44
N VAL A 61 7.95 0.72 1.28
CA VAL A 61 8.19 1.32 -0.03
C VAL A 61 6.84 1.67 -0.63
N LEU A 62 6.65 2.95 -0.95
CA LEU A 62 5.49 3.51 -1.61
C LEU A 62 5.93 4.07 -2.96
N ILE A 63 5.20 3.73 -4.02
CA ILE A 63 5.45 4.27 -5.36
C ILE A 63 4.14 4.81 -5.90
N ASN A 64 4.17 6.02 -6.44
CA ASN A 64 3.05 6.62 -7.13
C ASN A 64 3.29 6.63 -8.64
N LYS A 65 2.39 5.98 -9.38
CA LYS A 65 2.28 5.96 -10.85
C LYS A 65 0.85 6.27 -11.28
N SER A 66 0.12 7.05 -10.47
CA SER A 66 -1.29 7.36 -10.71
C SER A 66 -1.51 8.52 -11.69
N GLY A 67 -0.45 9.21 -12.11
CA GLY A 67 -0.52 10.40 -12.98
C GLY A 67 -0.89 11.68 -12.25
N LYS A 68 -0.90 11.66 -10.91
CA LYS A 68 -1.22 12.81 -10.05
C LYS A 68 -0.66 12.63 -8.64
N ASP A 69 -0.49 13.75 -7.94
CA ASP A 69 -0.15 13.75 -6.52
C ASP A 69 -1.26 13.10 -5.69
N GLN A 70 -0.86 12.34 -4.66
CA GLN A 70 -1.76 11.59 -3.80
C GLN A 70 -1.57 11.98 -2.34
N SER A 71 -2.68 12.24 -1.66
CA SER A 71 -2.73 12.29 -0.20
C SER A 71 -3.66 11.18 0.28
N LEU A 72 -3.13 10.25 1.06
CA LEU A 72 -3.86 9.07 1.51
C LEU A 72 -3.55 8.73 2.96
N LEU A 73 -4.51 8.07 3.59
CA LEU A 73 -4.38 7.54 4.94
C LEU A 73 -4.07 6.04 4.86
N LEU A 74 -2.95 5.64 5.46
CA LEU A 74 -2.62 4.22 5.62
C LEU A 74 -3.39 3.63 6.80
N LYS A 75 -3.77 2.36 6.68
CA LYS A 75 -4.15 1.56 7.84
C LYS A 75 -2.86 1.02 8.46
N THR A 76 -2.68 1.26 9.75
CA THR A 76 -1.50 0.80 10.52
C THR A 76 -1.98 0.13 11.81
N ASN A 77 -1.44 -1.03 12.15
CA ASN A 77 -1.78 -1.75 13.39
C ASN A 77 -0.65 -1.60 14.41
N ASP A 78 -0.86 -0.77 15.43
CA ASP A 78 0.09 -0.56 16.54
C ASP A 78 1.51 -0.20 16.10
N LEU A 79 1.62 0.58 15.02
CA LEU A 79 2.89 1.08 14.51
C LEU A 79 3.02 2.57 14.72
N SER A 80 4.24 3.01 15.05
CA SER A 80 4.61 4.41 15.10
C SER A 80 5.53 4.77 13.93
N PHE A 81 5.24 5.89 13.27
CA PHE A 81 6.13 6.42 12.24
C PHE A 81 7.46 6.82 12.88
N LYS A 82 8.58 6.35 12.32
CA LYS A 82 9.92 6.66 12.84
C LYS A 82 10.59 7.75 12.01
N LYS A 83 10.73 7.53 10.70
CA LYS A 83 11.38 8.49 9.80
C LYS A 83 11.14 8.17 8.33
N THR A 84 11.33 9.16 7.48
CA THR A 84 11.55 8.95 6.05
C THR A 84 13.00 8.52 5.83
N VAL A 85 13.20 7.35 5.21
CA VAL A 85 14.53 6.80 4.88
C VAL A 85 14.99 7.33 3.52
N PHE A 86 14.07 7.46 2.58
CA PHE A 86 14.35 7.93 1.22
C PHE A 86 13.10 8.59 0.62
N SER A 87 13.31 9.64 -0.17
CA SER A 87 12.30 10.24 -1.05
C SER A 87 13.05 10.72 -2.30
N SER A 88 12.57 10.33 -3.49
CA SER A 88 13.21 10.70 -4.74
C SER A 88 13.10 12.21 -5.03
N ASP A 89 11.99 12.84 -4.66
CA ASP A 89 11.71 14.26 -4.95
C ASP A 89 11.83 15.20 -3.74
N LYS A 90 12.21 14.68 -2.56
CA LYS A 90 12.41 15.39 -1.28
C LYS A 90 11.20 16.19 -0.75
N LEU A 91 10.04 16.05 -1.37
CA LEU A 91 8.78 16.74 -1.02
C LEU A 91 7.69 15.78 -0.53
N GLY A 92 7.84 14.47 -0.80
CA GLY A 92 7.01 13.45 -0.18
C GLY A 92 7.20 13.49 1.33
N SER A 93 6.08 13.57 2.05
CA SER A 93 6.08 13.67 3.50
C SER A 93 5.14 12.63 4.08
N SER A 94 5.59 12.05 5.19
CA SER A 94 4.80 11.12 5.99
C SER A 94 4.68 11.75 7.36
N VAL A 95 3.46 12.12 7.73
CA VAL A 95 3.14 12.59 9.09
C VAL A 95 2.22 11.54 9.68
N SER A 96 2.75 10.70 10.57
CA SER A 96 2.03 9.55 11.10
C SER A 96 1.50 8.66 9.96
N SER A 97 0.21 8.30 9.97
CA SER A 97 -0.48 7.48 8.96
C SER A 97 -0.87 8.23 7.69
N GLN A 98 -0.76 9.56 7.67
CA GLN A 98 -1.04 10.35 6.48
C GLN A 98 0.23 10.45 5.61
N ILE A 99 0.10 9.97 4.37
CA ILE A 99 1.13 10.04 3.36
C ILE A 99 0.73 11.06 2.31
N TYR A 100 1.65 11.96 1.99
CA TYR A 100 1.64 12.72 0.75
C TYR A 100 2.80 12.25 -0.12
N ILE A 101 2.48 11.87 -1.36
CA ILE A 101 3.44 11.35 -2.34
C ILE A 101 3.10 11.93 -3.71
N LYS A 102 4.10 12.54 -4.35
CA LYS A 102 3.95 13.15 -5.67
C LYS A 102 3.80 12.13 -6.77
N ASP A 103 3.30 12.55 -7.91
CA ASP A 103 3.33 11.71 -9.10
C ASP A 103 4.77 11.27 -9.42
N GLU A 104 4.93 10.03 -9.89
CA GLU A 104 6.22 9.38 -10.18
C GLU A 104 7.19 9.20 -9.00
N GLU A 105 6.83 9.64 -7.78
CA GLU A 105 7.71 9.57 -6.61
C GLU A 105 7.82 8.16 -6.02
N THR A 106 9.02 7.83 -5.55
CA THR A 106 9.27 6.68 -4.66
C THR A 106 9.61 7.19 -3.25
N LEU A 107 8.77 6.82 -2.29
CA LEU A 107 8.91 7.17 -0.88
C LEU A 107 9.19 5.90 -0.06
N VAL A 108 10.23 5.95 0.77
CA VAL A 108 10.58 4.87 1.69
C VAL A 108 10.54 5.39 3.11
N VAL A 109 9.70 4.79 3.94
CA VAL A 109 9.47 5.19 5.32
C VAL A 109 9.73 4.02 6.26
N GLU A 110 10.28 4.33 7.44
CA GLU A 110 10.49 3.36 8.51
C GLU A 110 9.44 3.57 9.60
N TRP A 111 8.89 2.46 10.08
CA TRP A 111 7.90 2.36 11.14
C TRP A 111 8.41 1.41 12.22
N LEU A 112 8.09 1.69 13.48
CA LEU A 112 8.37 0.79 14.60
C LEU A 112 7.10 0.04 14.98
N GLY A 113 7.24 -1.28 15.14
CA GLY A 113 6.27 -2.08 15.87
C GLY A 113 6.37 -1.77 17.34
N ASN A 114 5.23 -1.47 17.96
CA ASN A 114 5.15 -1.48 19.41
C ASN A 114 5.26 -2.95 19.86
N ALA A 115 6.24 -3.24 20.73
CA ALA A 115 6.44 -4.56 21.33
C ALA A 115 5.37 -4.86 22.39
#